data_AF-A0A238WCS3-F1
#
_entry.id   AF-A0A238WCS3-F1
#
_cell.length_a   1.000
_cell.length_b   1.000
_cell.length_c   1.000
_cell.angle_alpha   90.00
_cell.angle_beta   90.00
_cell.angle_gamma   90.00
#
_symmetry.space_group_name_H-M   'P 1'
#
loop_
_entity.id
_entity.type
_entity.pdbx_description
1 polymer ?
#
loop_
_entity_poly.entity_id
_entity_poly.type
_entity_poly.pdbx_seq_one_letter_code
_entity_poly.pdbx_strand_id
1 'polypeptide(L)'
;MKMYILVKQGVPDKLVPVIAAHASLACFRKFEHNYNMQTWINGIFKKVVCVVSETEFNNAQKETDNNIVLTESALDNQEVCLAFVPREEYPKMFKFFKMWTPQDNL
;
A
#
# COMPACT_ATOMS: atom_id res chain seq x y z
N MET A 1 -4.28 -13.74 5.80
CA MET A 1 -4.10 -12.89 4.60
C MET A 1 -4.24 -11.42 4.94
N LYS A 2 -3.40 -10.52 4.40
CA LYS A 2 -3.57 -9.06 4.52
C LYS A 2 -3.00 -8.34 3.31
N MET A 3 -3.56 -7.19 2.98
CA MET A 3 -3.00 -6.24 2.00
C MET A 3 -2.03 -5.29 2.70
N TYR A 4 -0.82 -5.14 2.17
CA TYR A 4 0.08 -4.05 2.56
C TYR A 4 -0.11 -2.86 1.63
N ILE A 5 -0.15 -1.68 2.24
CA ILE A 5 -0.16 -0.38 1.57
C ILE A 5 1.03 0.39 2.14
N LEU A 6 2.01 0.71 1.30
CA LEU A 6 3.25 1.40 1.71
C LEU A 6 3.19 2.84 1.19
N VAL A 7 3.14 3.79 2.10
CA VAL A 7 3.08 5.22 1.80
C VAL A 7 4.47 5.83 1.98
N LYS A 8 4.93 6.63 1.01
CA LYS A 8 6.23 7.29 1.11
C LYS A 8 6.25 8.25 2.29
N GLN A 9 7.36 8.28 3.01
CA GLN A 9 7.64 9.29 4.01
C GLN A 9 7.60 10.68 3.35
N GLY A 10 6.90 11.63 3.97
CA GLY A 10 6.71 12.99 3.45
C GLY A 10 5.35 13.23 2.79
N VAL A 11 4.58 12.17 2.50
CA VAL A 11 3.17 12.34 2.14
C VAL A 11 2.41 13.02 3.30
N PRO A 12 1.69 14.13 3.08
CA PRO A 12 0.93 14.80 4.13
C PRO A 12 -0.08 13.87 4.79
N ASP A 13 -0.13 13.85 6.12
CA ASP A 13 -1.02 12.95 6.89
C ASP A 13 -2.49 13.06 6.48
N LYS A 14 -2.95 14.28 6.16
CA LYS A 14 -4.32 14.52 5.68
C LYS A 14 -4.66 13.79 4.37
N LEU A 15 -3.66 13.43 3.57
CA LEU A 15 -3.83 12.70 2.31
C LEU A 15 -3.71 11.18 2.47
N VAL A 16 -3.08 10.70 3.55
CA VAL A 16 -2.83 9.26 3.74
C VAL A 16 -4.10 8.42 3.70
N PRO A 17 -5.22 8.80 4.35
CA PRO A 17 -6.46 8.02 4.28
C PRO A 17 -7.03 7.88 2.87
N VAL A 18 -7.06 8.98 2.10
CA VAL A 18 -7.60 8.97 0.73
C VAL A 18 -6.68 8.21 -0.22
N ILE A 19 -5.37 8.38 -0.11
CA ILE A 19 -4.37 7.64 -0.87
C ILE A 19 -4.50 6.14 -0.59
N ALA A 20 -4.62 5.73 0.68
CA ALA A 20 -4.79 4.32 1.03
C ALA A 20 -6.09 3.72 0.47
N ALA A 21 -7.19 4.49 0.47
CA ALA A 21 -8.46 4.07 -0.14
C ALA A 21 -8.32 3.86 -1.66
N HIS A 22 -7.72 4.84 -2.36
CA HIS A 22 -7.45 4.75 -3.79
C HIS A 22 -6.53 3.58 -4.12
N ALA A 23 -5.45 3.39 -3.36
CA ALA A 23 -4.50 2.31 -3.57
C ALA A 23 -5.15 0.94 -3.40
N SER A 24 -5.99 0.74 -2.37
CA SER A 24 -6.73 -0.51 -2.20
C SER A 24 -7.67 -0.81 -3.37
N LEU A 25 -8.40 0.19 -3.86
CA LEU A 25 -9.36 0.02 -4.96
C LEU A 25 -8.66 -0.23 -6.30
N ALA A 26 -7.61 0.55 -6.60
CA ALA A 26 -6.82 0.38 -7.81
C ALA A 26 -6.11 -0.99 -7.84
N CYS A 27 -5.61 -1.44 -6.68
CA CYS A 27 -4.98 -2.76 -6.56
C CYS A 27 -6.00 -3.87 -6.78
N PHE A 28 -7.18 -3.78 -6.16
CA PHE A 28 -8.27 -4.71 -6.41
C PHE A 28 -8.63 -4.77 -7.90
N ARG A 29 -8.83 -3.62 -8.55
CA ARG A 29 -9.20 -3.57 -9.97
C ARG A 29 -8.14 -4.19 -10.89
N LYS A 30 -6.85 -3.97 -10.64
CA LYS A 30 -5.77 -4.58 -11.44
C LYS A 30 -5.72 -6.10 -11.26
N PHE A 31 -5.99 -6.59 -10.06
CA PHE A 31 -5.82 -7.99 -9.68
C PHE A 31 -7.14 -8.67 -9.34
N GLU A 32 -8.24 -8.22 -9.95
CA GLU A 32 -9.60 -8.65 -9.58
C GLU A 32 -9.75 -10.17 -9.68
N HIS A 33 -9.16 -10.80 -10.69
CA HIS A 33 -9.25 -12.25 -10.89
C HIS A 33 -8.14 -13.05 -10.19
N ASN A 34 -7.27 -12.40 -9.40
CA ASN A 34 -6.24 -13.11 -8.64
C ASN A 34 -6.87 -13.89 -7.47
N TYR A 35 -6.48 -15.16 -7.31
CA TYR A 35 -6.99 -16.04 -6.25
C TYR A 35 -6.85 -15.45 -4.85
N ASN A 36 -5.69 -14.88 -4.51
CA ASN A 36 -5.48 -14.29 -3.19
C ASN A 36 -6.30 -13.01 -3.01
N MET A 37 -6.45 -12.20 -4.06
CA MET A 37 -7.30 -11.01 -4.02
C MET A 37 -8.77 -11.39 -3.74
N GLN A 38 -9.28 -12.40 -4.45
CA GLN A 38 -10.63 -12.94 -4.26
C GLN A 38 -10.84 -13.59 -2.88
N THR A 39 -9.83 -14.32 -2.39
CA THR A 39 -9.86 -14.90 -1.04
C THR A 39 -9.88 -13.81 0.03
N TRP A 40 -9.12 -12.74 -0.17
CA TRP A 40 -9.01 -11.65 0.80
C TRP A 40 -10.28 -10.79 0.86
N ILE A 41 -10.85 -10.39 -0.29
CA ILE A 41 -12.04 -9.53 -0.35
C ILE A 41 -13.28 -10.23 0.22
N ASN A 42 -13.42 -11.53 0.00
CA ASN A 42 -14.52 -12.35 0.53
C ASN A 42 -14.24 -12.94 1.92
N GLY A 43 -13.11 -12.56 2.53
CA GLY A 43 -12.65 -13.10 3.80
C GLY A 43 -12.30 -12.00 4.80
N ILE A 44 -11.10 -12.07 5.37
CA ILE A 44 -10.66 -11.19 6.46
C ILE A 44 -10.56 -9.71 6.06
N PHE A 45 -10.40 -9.42 4.76
CA PHE A 45 -10.31 -8.07 4.17
C PHE A 45 -9.36 -7.06 4.87
N LYS A 46 -8.38 -7.59 5.62
CA LYS A 46 -7.45 -6.82 6.46
C LYS A 46 -6.44 -6.05 5.63
N LYS A 47 -6.21 -4.79 5.99
CA LYS A 47 -5.20 -3.91 5.41
C LYS A 47 -4.21 -3.49 6.49
N VAL A 48 -2.97 -3.25 6.08
CA VAL A 48 -1.93 -2.64 6.91
C VAL A 48 -1.32 -1.50 6.12
N VAL A 49 -1.40 -0.30 6.67
CA VAL A 49 -0.78 0.90 6.09
C VAL A 49 0.54 1.13 6.82
N CYS A 50 1.62 1.22 6.07
CA CYS A 50 2.96 1.48 6.57
C CYS A 50 3.51 2.76 5.97
N VAL A 51 4.41 3.41 6.72
CA VAL A 51 5.24 4.49 6.19
C VAL A 51 6.62 3.92 5.84
N VAL A 52 7.13 4.27 4.67
CA VAL A 52 8.41 3.78 4.16
C VAL A 52 9.29 4.91 3.67
N SER A 53 10.60 4.78 3.88
CA SER A 53 11.61 5.65 3.27
C SER A 53 11.66 5.48 1.74
N GLU A 54 12.32 6.41 1.06
CA GLU A 54 12.56 6.35 -0.40
C GLU A 54 13.22 5.02 -0.81
N THR A 55 14.25 4.60 -0.06
CA THR A 55 14.99 3.36 -0.32
C THR A 55 14.11 2.13 -0.15
N GLU A 56 13.29 2.08 0.91
CA GLU A 56 12.34 0.98 1.14
C GLU A 56 11.26 0.92 0.05
N PHE A 57 10.74 2.08 -0.35
CA PHE A 57 9.77 2.21 -1.44
C PHE A 57 10.33 1.65 -2.74
N ASN A 58 11.51 2.12 -3.16
CA ASN A 58 12.16 1.69 -4.39
C ASN A 58 12.52 0.20 -4.38
N ASN A 59 12.86 -0.35 -3.21
CA ASN A 59 13.11 -1.79 -3.08
C ASN A 59 11.82 -2.61 -3.16
N ALA A 60 10.74 -2.17 -2.52
CA ALA A 60 9.45 -2.87 -2.54
C ALA A 60 8.75 -2.76 -3.92
N GLN A 61 8.98 -1.67 -4.65
CA GLN A 61 8.47 -1.45 -6.01
C GLN A 61 8.95 -2.52 -7.00
N LYS A 62 10.10 -3.15 -6.76
CA LYS A 62 10.67 -4.22 -7.59
C LYS A 62 9.80 -5.48 -7.67
N GLU A 63 8.82 -5.66 -6.77
CA GLU A 63 7.85 -6.76 -6.83
C GLU A 63 6.70 -6.48 -7.83
N THR A 64 7.04 -6.22 -9.09
CA THR A 64 6.12 -5.70 -10.13
C THR A 64 4.89 -6.57 -10.38
N ASP A 65 5.00 -7.88 -10.17
CA ASP A 65 3.91 -8.84 -10.43
C ASP A 65 2.82 -8.80 -9.37
N ASN A 66 3.11 -8.23 -8.20
CA ASN A 66 2.23 -8.26 -7.04
C ASN A 66 1.93 -6.87 -6.48
N ASN A 67 2.27 -5.80 -7.19
CA ASN A 67 2.04 -4.45 -6.73
C ASN A 67 1.41 -3.53 -7.79
N ILE A 68 0.94 -2.40 -7.29
CA ILE A 68 0.70 -1.18 -8.07
C ILE A 68 1.43 -0.02 -7.44
N VAL A 69 1.81 0.94 -8.28
CA VAL A 69 2.26 2.28 -7.88
C VAL A 69 1.10 3.24 -8.07
N LEU A 70 0.85 4.06 -7.06
CA LEU A 70 -0.13 5.15 -7.13
C LEU A 70 0.60 6.49 -7.15
N THR A 71 0.16 7.37 -8.04
CA THR A 71 0.58 8.77 -8.09
C THR A 71 -0.51 9.69 -7.55
N GLU A 72 -0.15 10.86 -7.06
CA GLU A 72 -1.11 11.86 -6.56
C GLU A 72 -0.97 13.20 -7.29
N SER A 73 -2.05 13.62 -7.95
CA SER A 73 -2.13 14.87 -8.71
C SER A 73 -1.94 16.12 -7.84
N ALA A 74 -2.40 16.10 -6.58
CA ALA A 74 -2.22 17.18 -5.62
C ALA A 74 -0.75 17.34 -5.17
N LEU A 75 0.12 16.40 -5.54
CA LEU A 75 1.56 16.37 -5.28
C LEU A 75 2.33 16.26 -6.60
N ASP A 76 1.90 17.00 -7.63
CA ASP A 76 2.55 17.07 -8.95
C ASP A 76 2.74 15.70 -9.64
N ASN A 77 1.78 14.79 -9.44
CA ASN A 77 1.81 13.41 -9.95
C ASN A 77 2.99 12.57 -9.43
N GLN A 78 3.56 12.92 -8.27
CA GLN A 78 4.57 12.11 -7.62
C GLN A 78 4.03 10.72 -7.26
N GLU A 79 4.89 9.70 -7.35
CA GLU A 79 4.62 8.38 -6.76
C GLU A 79 4.53 8.54 -5.24
N VAL A 80 3.39 8.16 -4.66
CA VAL A 80 3.12 8.38 -3.23
C VAL A 80 2.92 7.09 -2.46
N CYS A 81 2.51 6.02 -3.14
CA CYS A 81 2.06 4.80 -2.48
C CYS A 81 2.25 3.56 -3.34
N LEU A 82 2.52 2.44 -2.70
CA LEU A 82 2.43 1.09 -3.27
C LEU A 82 1.30 0.32 -2.60
N ALA A 83 0.53 -0.44 -3.35
CA ALA A 83 -0.39 -1.44 -2.79
C ALA A 83 -0.09 -2.82 -3.35
N PHE A 84 -0.08 -3.82 -2.47
CA PHE A 84 0.31 -5.18 -2.81
C PHE A 84 -0.89 -6.12 -2.83
N VAL A 85 -0.88 -7.08 -3.75
CA VAL A 85 -1.81 -8.22 -3.72
C VAL A 85 -1.74 -8.85 -2.32
N PRO A 86 -2.89 -9.08 -1.66
CA PRO A 86 -2.93 -9.73 -0.36
C PRO A 86 -2.27 -11.12 -0.43
N ARG A 87 -1.51 -11.50 0.60
CA ARG A 87 -0.95 -12.86 0.71
C ARG A 87 -0.83 -13.28 2.17
N GLU A 88 -0.64 -14.58 2.40
CA GLU A 88 -0.34 -15.10 3.74
C GLU A 88 1.10 -14.79 4.12
N GLU A 89 2.04 -15.08 3.21
CA GLU A 89 3.46 -14.89 3.43
C GLU A 89 3.99 -13.72 2.60
N TYR A 90 4.66 -12.79 3.27
CA TYR A 90 5.39 -11.69 2.65
C TYR A 90 6.89 -11.88 2.88
N PRO A 91 7.75 -11.32 2.00
CA PRO A 91 9.19 -11.22 2.26
C PRO A 91 9.45 -10.63 3.65
N LYS A 92 10.52 -11.11 4.31
CA LYS A 92 10.83 -10.79 5.71
C LYS A 92 10.84 -9.28 6.00
N MET A 93 11.27 -8.46 5.03
CA MET A 93 11.28 -6.99 5.14
C MET A 93 9.93 -6.38 5.50
N PHE A 94 8.81 -6.94 5.05
CA PHE A 94 7.46 -6.40 5.33
C PHE A 94 7.07 -6.44 6.80
N LYS A 95 7.72 -7.28 7.60
CA LYS A 95 7.50 -7.35 9.05
C LYS A 95 8.17 -6.19 9.79
N PHE A 96 9.12 -5.51 9.15
CA PHE A 96 9.89 -4.42 9.76
C PHE A 96 9.42 -3.03 9.34
N PHE A 97 8.53 -2.93 8.34
CA PHE A 97 7.93 -1.65 7.98
C PHE A 97 7.14 -1.07 9.16
N LYS A 98 7.39 0.21 9.44
CA LYS A 98 6.70 0.94 10.49
C LYS A 98 5.24 1.16 10.07
N MET A 99 4.28 0.76 10.90
CA MET A 99 2.87 1.09 10.66
C MET A 99 2.70 2.61 10.70
N TRP A 100 1.95 3.14 9.74
CA TRP A 100 1.58 4.55 9.75
C TRP A 100 0.59 4.81 10.90
N THR A 101 0.79 5.92 11.58
CA THR A 101 -0.12 6.43 12.61
C THR A 101 -0.36 7.90 12.31
N PRO A 102 -1.61 8.41 12.44
CA PRO A 102 -1.85 9.84 12.36
C PRO A 102 -0.96 10.57 13.36
N GLN A 103 -0.30 11.65 12.94
CA GLN A 103 0.29 12.57 13.91
C GLN A 103 -0.83 13.49 14.42
N ASP A 104 -1.00 13.58 15.74
CA ASP A 104 -2.00 14.42 16.41
C ASP A 104 -1.65 15.92 16.26
N ASN A 105 -1.78 16.45 15.04
CA ASN A 105 -1.50 17.85 14.70
C ASN A 105 -2.79 18.61 14.34
N LEU A 106 -3.88 18.37 15.07
CA LEU A 106 -5.14 19.11 14.95
C LEU A 106 -5.10 20.47 15.65
#